data_AF-A0AAN8ATC4-F1
#
_entry.id   AF-A0AAN8ATC4-F1
#
_cell.length_a   1.000
_cell.length_b   1.000
_cell.length_c   1.000
_cell.angle_alpha   90.00
_cell.angle_beta   90.00
_cell.angle_gamma   90.00
#
_symmetry.space_group_name_H-M   'P 1'
#
loop_
_entity.id
_entity.type
_entity.pdbx_description
1 polymer ?
#
loop_
_entity_poly.entity_id
_entity_poly.type
_entity_poly.pdbx_seq_one_letter_code
_entity_poly.pdbx_strand_id
1 'polypeptide(L)'
;MVEAKRPRCDDLPPRPTPKVDALLPFLVPTESTEIPSPSAGFSAGGFTLYEDDLKTLQPGAWLNNNIIHAYLGVLAQESTKQVYVIQCAIVNFWNKSEYTVWDYNKVPFEEYNWIFLPVCTHGPGFLVAANVESRQQVFIMDSLPSLAKERQFFLHWRNFMKERSASTGECLNGWTLQKVPVAKQQDGSSCGLFNAEALLKDADPAMVQQEQMKSLRGMSPSTSPRFFKEREVARHCSKDSCWVLLGTRVYDVTSFLRMHPGGEALILRRSGNDVSREMEGPPHRHSENARRWMEQYYIGELDRDGSTDEAQNLRERRNASEQTEEKTSDQKEEEENDAYNRCSSVDLDKDLVDWRKPLAWQVGHLGEKYDAWVHQPVDRPIRLFGNSFLEAGTKTSWYWVPVVWLPIVFYFSWYCYTTLAKGTTRLQLTSDFSIPIHKYLFPLLFLMGWFLWSFIEYCIHRFVFHMKPPAHNYYLITIHFLLHGQHHKSPYDGARLVFPPGLASLVVGSFYLILLSTLPQILGTSVFVGGLCGYVVYDMIHYYLHYGSPKKGSYMYSLKAYHVKHHFEHQKAGFGITSTFWDHPFNTVIPDEIF
;
A
#
# COMPACT_ATOMS: atom_id res chain seq x y z
N MET A 1 -14.47 -32.47 27.45
CA MET A 1 -15.07 -31.11 27.37
C MET A 1 -13.92 -30.13 27.22
N VAL A 2 -13.52 -29.82 25.99
CA VAL A 2 -12.49 -28.82 25.68
C VAL A 2 -13.06 -27.92 24.60
N GLU A 3 -13.36 -26.70 25.00
CA GLU A 3 -14.02 -25.67 24.21
C GLU A 3 -12.99 -25.02 23.27
N ALA A 4 -13.07 -25.30 21.98
CA ALA A 4 -12.21 -24.67 20.97
C ALA A 4 -12.64 -23.20 20.78
N LYS A 5 -11.83 -22.27 21.27
CA LYS A 5 -12.00 -20.81 21.08
C LYS A 5 -11.98 -20.45 19.59
N ARG A 6 -13.03 -19.75 19.13
CA ARG A 6 -13.12 -19.14 17.79
C ARG A 6 -12.08 -18.00 17.64
N PRO A 7 -11.40 -17.87 16.48
CA PRO A 7 -10.59 -16.68 16.19
C PRO A 7 -11.50 -15.46 15.96
N ARG A 8 -11.06 -14.27 16.41
CA ARG A 8 -11.75 -12.97 16.20
C ARG A 8 -11.43 -12.42 14.81
N CYS A 9 -12.33 -11.60 14.27
CA CYS A 9 -12.23 -11.00 12.93
C CYS A 9 -11.01 -10.07 12.69
N ASP A 10 -10.17 -9.79 13.68
CA ASP A 10 -9.12 -8.76 13.63
C ASP A 10 -7.72 -9.29 13.20
N ASP A 11 -7.59 -10.58 12.88
CA ASP A 11 -6.31 -11.26 12.59
C ASP A 11 -5.99 -11.41 11.09
N LEU A 12 -6.63 -10.65 10.20
CA LEU A 12 -6.41 -10.75 8.76
C LEU A 12 -5.75 -9.48 8.19
N PRO A 13 -4.66 -9.60 7.40
CA PRO A 13 -4.01 -8.44 6.78
C PRO A 13 -4.90 -7.81 5.70
N PRO A 14 -4.88 -6.48 5.49
CA PRO A 14 -5.46 -5.89 4.29
C PRO A 14 -4.63 -6.35 3.09
N ARG A 15 -5.21 -7.19 2.24
CA ARG A 15 -4.62 -7.55 0.94
C ARG A 15 -5.08 -6.54 -0.10
N PRO A 16 -4.27 -6.27 -1.14
CA PRO A 16 -4.79 -5.62 -2.33
C PRO A 16 -5.98 -6.43 -2.85
N THR A 17 -7.10 -5.75 -3.07
CA THR A 17 -8.36 -6.37 -3.50
C THR A 17 -8.21 -6.85 -4.95
N PRO A 18 -8.41 -8.14 -5.26
CA PRO A 18 -8.39 -8.70 -6.62
C PRO A 18 -9.47 -8.18 -7.58
N LYS A 19 -10.22 -7.15 -7.16
CA LYS A 19 -11.47 -6.70 -7.77
C LYS A 19 -11.26 -5.74 -8.95
N VAL A 20 -10.19 -4.95 -8.90
CA VAL A 20 -9.86 -3.96 -9.94
C VAL A 20 -9.38 -4.73 -11.18
N ASP A 21 -8.36 -5.58 -11.02
CA ASP A 21 -7.65 -6.20 -12.14
C ASP A 21 -8.48 -7.19 -12.96
N ALA A 22 -9.52 -7.79 -12.36
CA ALA A 22 -10.36 -8.78 -13.04
C ALA A 22 -11.44 -8.16 -13.94
N LEU A 23 -11.86 -6.91 -13.67
CA LEU A 23 -12.91 -6.23 -14.45
C LEU A 23 -12.36 -5.16 -15.39
N LEU A 24 -11.22 -4.56 -15.04
CA LEU A 24 -10.54 -3.52 -15.84
C LEU A 24 -10.31 -3.90 -17.32
N PRO A 25 -9.92 -5.14 -17.68
CA PRO A 25 -9.72 -5.52 -19.08
C PRO A 25 -10.98 -5.48 -19.94
N PHE A 26 -12.17 -5.48 -19.30
CA PHE A 26 -13.47 -5.60 -19.97
C PHE A 26 -14.28 -4.30 -19.96
N LEU A 27 -13.74 -3.22 -19.37
CA LEU A 27 -14.39 -1.91 -19.38
C LEU A 27 -14.24 -1.26 -20.76
N VAL A 28 -15.33 -1.25 -21.53
CA VAL A 28 -15.39 -0.58 -22.83
C VAL A 28 -16.11 0.76 -22.67
N PRO A 29 -15.52 1.91 -23.06
CA PRO A 29 -16.23 3.19 -23.06
C PRO A 29 -17.51 3.11 -23.91
N THR A 30 -18.66 3.53 -23.38
CA THR A 30 -19.88 3.60 -24.20
C THR A 30 -19.78 4.76 -25.18
N GLU A 31 -19.81 4.49 -26.49
CA GLU A 31 -19.69 5.54 -27.52
C GLU A 31 -20.91 6.48 -27.58
N SER A 32 -20.59 7.76 -27.85
CA SER A 32 -21.43 8.95 -28.16
C SER A 32 -22.07 9.69 -26.96
N THR A 33 -21.83 10.99 -26.77
CA THR A 33 -22.06 12.11 -27.72
C THR A 33 -21.07 13.27 -27.53
N GLU A 34 -20.98 14.14 -28.54
CA GLU A 34 -20.01 15.25 -28.79
C GLU A 34 -19.92 16.38 -27.74
N ILE A 35 -20.25 16.12 -26.48
CA ILE A 35 -20.10 17.09 -25.39
C ILE A 35 -19.47 16.35 -24.21
N PRO A 36 -18.34 16.81 -23.65
CA PRO A 36 -17.75 16.19 -22.46
C PRO A 36 -18.67 16.44 -21.26
N SER A 37 -19.59 15.49 -21.03
CA SER A 37 -20.38 15.40 -19.81
C SER A 37 -19.60 14.60 -18.76
N PRO A 38 -19.65 14.95 -17.46
CA PRO A 38 -19.07 14.17 -16.35
C PRO A 38 -19.73 12.80 -16.12
N SER A 39 -20.41 12.24 -17.13
CA SER A 39 -21.22 11.02 -17.07
C SER A 39 -20.85 10.02 -18.18
N ALA A 40 -19.58 9.95 -18.57
CA ALA A 40 -19.12 8.90 -19.48
C ALA A 40 -19.15 7.55 -18.74
N GLY A 41 -20.05 6.66 -19.15
CA GLY A 41 -20.17 5.30 -18.60
C GLY A 41 -19.20 4.32 -19.27
N PHE A 42 -18.91 3.24 -18.57
CA PHE A 42 -18.19 2.08 -19.07
C PHE A 42 -19.16 0.90 -19.18
N SER A 43 -19.10 0.13 -20.25
CA SER A 43 -19.86 -1.11 -20.39
C SER A 43 -19.00 -2.32 -20.03
N ALA A 44 -19.52 -3.21 -19.19
CA ALA A 44 -18.92 -4.52 -18.90
C ALA A 44 -20.01 -5.54 -18.58
N GLY A 45 -19.91 -6.75 -19.13
CA GLY A 45 -20.84 -7.86 -18.84
C GLY A 45 -22.31 -7.56 -19.12
N GLY A 46 -22.61 -6.62 -20.04
CA GLY A 46 -23.97 -6.16 -20.34
C GLY A 46 -24.53 -5.08 -19.41
N PHE A 47 -23.73 -4.56 -18.47
CA PHE A 47 -24.10 -3.48 -17.55
C PHE A 47 -23.36 -2.18 -17.89
N THR A 48 -23.99 -1.04 -17.58
CA THR A 48 -23.35 0.28 -17.66
C THR A 48 -22.90 0.71 -16.27
N LEU A 49 -21.62 1.05 -16.13
CA LEU A 49 -20.93 1.42 -14.91
C LEU A 49 -20.49 2.89 -15.00
N TYR A 50 -20.67 3.63 -13.91
CA TYR A 50 -20.25 5.02 -13.82
C TYR A 50 -19.03 5.18 -12.90
N GLU A 51 -18.43 6.36 -12.89
CA GLU A 51 -17.24 6.64 -12.08
C GLU A 51 -17.45 6.33 -10.58
N ASP A 52 -18.66 6.58 -10.06
CA ASP A 52 -19.02 6.25 -8.68
C ASP A 52 -19.09 4.73 -8.43
N ASP A 53 -19.42 3.93 -9.44
CA ASP A 53 -19.38 2.48 -9.34
C ASP A 53 -17.92 1.99 -9.27
N LEU A 54 -17.05 2.55 -10.10
CA LEU A 54 -15.63 2.19 -10.15
C LEU A 54 -14.87 2.55 -8.87
N LYS A 55 -15.29 3.60 -8.14
CA LYS A 55 -14.73 3.93 -6.81
C LYS A 55 -14.89 2.78 -5.81
N THR A 56 -15.89 1.91 -5.98
CA THR A 56 -16.10 0.74 -5.11
C THR A 56 -15.11 -0.39 -5.35
N LEU A 57 -14.32 -0.32 -6.43
CA LEU A 57 -13.23 -1.25 -6.70
C LEU A 57 -11.97 -0.96 -5.87
N GLN A 58 -11.87 0.21 -5.22
CA GLN A 58 -10.70 0.59 -4.44
C GLN A 58 -10.42 -0.38 -3.26
N PRO A 59 -9.14 -0.59 -2.88
CA PRO A 59 -8.79 -1.46 -1.76
C PRO A 59 -9.50 -1.08 -0.47
N GLY A 60 -10.24 -2.03 0.11
CA GLY A 60 -11.01 -1.85 1.34
C GLY A 60 -12.42 -1.29 1.16
N ALA A 61 -12.83 -0.90 -0.06
CA ALA A 61 -14.20 -0.49 -0.35
C ALA A 61 -15.13 -1.69 -0.56
N TRP A 62 -16.39 -1.55 -0.14
CA TRP A 62 -17.45 -2.53 -0.38
C TRP A 62 -17.94 -2.40 -1.82
N LEU A 63 -18.01 -3.53 -2.54
CA LEU A 63 -18.54 -3.54 -3.89
C LEU A 63 -20.01 -3.16 -3.88
N ASN A 64 -20.42 -2.31 -4.82
CA ASN A 64 -21.83 -2.08 -5.06
C ASN A 64 -22.43 -3.13 -6.01
N ASN A 65 -23.76 -3.12 -6.10
CA ASN A 65 -24.50 -4.10 -6.90
C ASN A 65 -24.13 -4.04 -8.39
N ASN A 66 -23.87 -2.85 -8.94
CA ASN A 66 -23.56 -2.67 -10.35
C ASN A 66 -22.25 -3.38 -10.73
N ILE A 67 -21.20 -3.24 -9.91
CA ILE A 67 -19.93 -3.93 -10.11
C ILE A 67 -20.08 -5.45 -9.98
N ILE A 68 -20.84 -5.91 -8.98
CA ILE A 68 -21.09 -7.35 -8.75
C ILE A 68 -21.78 -7.97 -9.97
N HIS A 69 -22.80 -7.28 -10.49
CA HIS A 69 -23.54 -7.72 -11.67
C HIS A 69 -22.71 -7.68 -12.96
N ALA A 70 -21.94 -6.62 -13.17
CA ALA A 70 -21.03 -6.51 -14.31
C ALA A 70 -20.00 -7.66 -14.32
N TYR A 71 -19.42 -7.99 -13.16
CA TYR A 71 -18.45 -9.07 -13.07
C TYR A 71 -19.07 -10.45 -13.33
N LEU A 72 -20.23 -10.76 -12.74
CA LEU A 72 -20.92 -12.01 -13.03
C LEU A 72 -21.37 -12.11 -14.50
N GLY A 73 -21.71 -10.97 -15.11
CA GLY A 73 -22.01 -10.89 -16.54
C GLY A 73 -20.80 -11.17 -17.43
N VAL A 74 -19.61 -10.65 -17.07
CA VAL A 74 -18.34 -10.99 -17.76
C VAL A 74 -18.05 -12.48 -17.61
N LEU A 75 -18.13 -13.03 -16.39
CA LEU A 75 -17.92 -14.46 -16.17
C LEU A 75 -18.90 -15.33 -16.98
N ALA A 76 -20.16 -14.92 -17.09
CA ALA A 76 -21.15 -15.60 -17.91
C ALA A 76 -20.80 -15.57 -19.41
N GLN A 77 -20.26 -14.45 -19.90
CA GLN A 77 -19.83 -14.30 -21.30
C GLN A 77 -18.56 -15.11 -21.63
N GLU A 78 -17.64 -15.22 -20.68
CA GLU A 78 -16.40 -15.99 -20.83
C GLU A 78 -16.58 -17.50 -20.62
N SER A 79 -17.68 -17.91 -19.99
CA SER A 79 -17.94 -19.32 -19.71
C SER A 79 -18.39 -20.07 -20.96
N THR A 80 -17.93 -21.32 -21.08
CA THR A 80 -18.49 -22.28 -22.05
C THR A 80 -19.85 -22.81 -21.61
N LYS A 81 -20.26 -22.57 -20.36
CA LYS A 81 -21.56 -22.94 -19.79
C LYS A 81 -22.53 -21.77 -19.91
N GLN A 82 -23.80 -22.05 -20.19
CA GLN A 82 -24.84 -21.03 -20.19
C GLN A 82 -25.16 -20.61 -18.74
N VAL A 83 -24.95 -19.34 -18.43
CA VAL A 83 -25.18 -18.79 -17.09
C VAL A 83 -26.19 -17.65 -17.15
N TYR A 84 -27.24 -17.74 -16.35
CA TYR A 84 -28.17 -16.63 -16.15
C TYR A 84 -27.93 -15.95 -14.80
N VAL A 85 -27.85 -14.62 -14.78
CA VAL A 85 -27.65 -13.84 -13.55
C VAL A 85 -28.96 -13.10 -13.21
N ILE A 86 -29.61 -13.50 -12.11
CA ILE A 86 -30.82 -12.84 -11.59
C ILE A 86 -30.44 -11.51 -10.93
N GLN A 87 -31.22 -10.46 -11.13
CA GLN A 87 -30.99 -9.18 -10.47
C GLN A 87 -31.13 -9.28 -8.95
N CYS A 88 -30.17 -8.75 -8.19
CA CYS A 88 -30.15 -8.84 -6.73
C CYS A 88 -31.36 -8.19 -6.05
N ALA A 89 -32.03 -7.25 -6.74
CA ALA A 89 -33.23 -6.56 -6.27
C ALA A 89 -34.39 -7.52 -5.92
N ILE A 90 -34.41 -8.72 -6.51
CA ILE A 90 -35.43 -9.74 -6.24
C ILE A 90 -35.50 -10.14 -4.76
N VAL A 91 -34.36 -10.06 -4.06
CA VAL A 91 -34.24 -10.41 -2.63
C VAL A 91 -35.12 -9.52 -1.76
N ASN A 92 -35.35 -8.27 -2.17
CA ASN A 92 -36.22 -7.34 -1.44
C ASN A 92 -37.67 -7.82 -1.39
N PHE A 93 -38.14 -8.49 -2.45
CA PHE A 93 -39.47 -9.09 -2.51
C PHE A 93 -39.52 -10.40 -1.74
N TRP A 94 -38.49 -11.24 -1.88
CA TRP A 94 -38.41 -12.52 -1.15
C TRP A 94 -38.43 -12.32 0.37
N ASN A 95 -37.77 -11.28 0.88
CA ASN A 95 -37.81 -10.93 2.31
C ASN A 95 -39.22 -10.57 2.81
N LYS A 96 -40.14 -10.14 1.93
CA LYS A 96 -41.56 -9.91 2.21
C LYS A 96 -42.44 -11.13 1.92
N SER A 97 -41.83 -12.27 1.59
CA SER A 97 -42.50 -13.47 1.07
C SER A 97 -43.30 -13.23 -0.22
N GLU A 98 -42.88 -12.24 -1.02
CA GLU A 98 -43.42 -11.98 -2.35
C GLU A 98 -42.50 -12.64 -3.39
N TYR A 99 -43.05 -13.56 -4.17
CA TYR A 99 -42.31 -14.35 -5.17
C TYR A 99 -42.80 -14.04 -6.58
N THR A 100 -42.84 -12.76 -6.92
CA THR A 100 -43.26 -12.28 -8.23
C THR A 100 -42.31 -12.75 -9.33
N VAL A 101 -42.88 -13.16 -10.46
CA VAL A 101 -42.16 -13.80 -11.57
C VAL A 101 -42.27 -13.02 -12.89
N TRP A 102 -43.04 -11.92 -12.93
CA TRP A 102 -43.38 -11.19 -14.15
C TRP A 102 -42.15 -10.68 -14.94
N ASP A 103 -41.08 -10.30 -14.24
CA ASP A 103 -39.79 -9.91 -14.85
C ASP A 103 -39.02 -11.07 -15.47
N TYR A 104 -39.32 -12.31 -15.08
CA TYR A 104 -38.57 -13.50 -15.46
C TYR A 104 -39.38 -14.51 -16.28
N ASN A 105 -40.69 -14.32 -16.43
CA ASN A 105 -41.58 -15.24 -17.14
C ASN A 105 -41.20 -15.49 -18.61
N LYS A 106 -40.36 -14.63 -19.19
CA LYS A 106 -39.92 -14.71 -20.59
C LYS A 106 -38.53 -15.35 -20.76
N VAL A 107 -37.83 -15.64 -19.67
CA VAL A 107 -36.46 -16.17 -19.71
C VAL A 107 -36.51 -17.67 -19.40
N PRO A 108 -36.25 -18.58 -20.34
CA PRO A 108 -36.35 -20.02 -20.08
C PRO A 108 -35.19 -20.49 -19.19
N PHE A 109 -35.42 -20.72 -17.90
CA PHE A 109 -34.34 -21.08 -16.95
C PHE A 109 -33.80 -22.49 -17.19
N GLU A 110 -34.59 -23.36 -17.83
CA GLU A 110 -34.19 -24.71 -18.24
C GLU A 110 -33.12 -24.74 -19.34
N GLU A 111 -32.93 -23.64 -20.08
CA GLU A 111 -31.92 -23.53 -21.15
C GLU A 111 -30.52 -23.18 -20.60
N TYR A 112 -30.40 -22.81 -19.33
CA TYR A 112 -29.13 -22.44 -18.71
C TYR A 112 -28.56 -23.60 -17.89
N ASN A 113 -27.23 -23.77 -17.90
CA ASN A 113 -26.55 -24.73 -17.02
C ASN A 113 -26.57 -24.24 -15.56
N TRP A 114 -26.35 -22.94 -15.37
CA TRP A 114 -26.27 -22.30 -14.07
C TRP A 114 -27.16 -21.06 -13.96
N ILE A 115 -27.76 -20.88 -12.80
CA ILE A 115 -28.47 -19.66 -12.43
C ILE A 115 -27.80 -19.07 -11.20
N PHE A 116 -27.33 -17.84 -11.32
CA PHE A 116 -26.64 -17.11 -10.26
C PHE A 116 -27.52 -15.98 -9.74
N LEU A 117 -27.65 -15.91 -8.41
CA LEU A 117 -28.30 -14.81 -7.71
C LEU A 117 -27.31 -14.22 -6.70
N PRO A 118 -26.71 -13.05 -7.00
CA PRO A 118 -25.97 -12.30 -6.01
C PRO A 118 -26.94 -11.73 -4.97
N VAL A 119 -26.66 -12.01 -3.68
CA VAL A 119 -27.44 -11.50 -2.56
C VAL A 119 -26.63 -10.41 -1.86
N CYS A 120 -27.07 -9.17 -2.07
CA CYS A 120 -26.46 -7.98 -1.47
C CYS A 120 -27.35 -7.51 -0.30
N THR A 121 -26.88 -7.68 0.94
CA THR A 121 -27.57 -7.22 2.16
C THR A 121 -26.77 -6.10 2.83
N HIS A 122 -27.25 -5.51 3.94
CA HIS A 122 -26.49 -4.53 4.75
C HIS A 122 -25.25 -5.13 5.46
N GLY A 123 -24.63 -6.16 4.90
CA GLY A 123 -23.49 -6.90 5.40
C GLY A 123 -22.80 -7.70 4.27
N PRO A 124 -21.93 -8.67 4.61
CA PRO A 124 -21.23 -9.51 3.63
C PRO A 124 -22.23 -10.17 2.67
N GLY A 125 -22.16 -9.78 1.40
CA GLY A 125 -22.96 -10.39 0.33
C GLY A 125 -22.56 -11.84 0.10
N PHE A 126 -23.44 -12.63 -0.48
CA PHE A 126 -23.17 -14.02 -0.79
C PHE A 126 -23.84 -14.42 -2.10
N LEU A 127 -23.43 -15.54 -2.67
CA LEU A 127 -23.96 -16.02 -3.94
C LEU A 127 -24.88 -17.21 -3.71
N VAL A 128 -26.07 -17.17 -4.30
CA VAL A 128 -26.89 -18.38 -4.50
C VAL A 128 -26.63 -18.87 -5.91
N ALA A 129 -26.03 -20.05 -6.03
CA ALA A 129 -25.73 -20.68 -7.30
C ALA A 129 -26.59 -21.92 -7.46
N ALA A 130 -27.32 -22.02 -8.56
CA ALA A 130 -28.25 -23.10 -8.82
C ALA A 130 -27.83 -23.82 -10.10
N ASN A 131 -27.58 -25.12 -9.97
CA ASN A 131 -27.20 -25.99 -11.08
C ASN A 131 -28.46 -26.67 -11.62
N VAL A 132 -28.82 -26.28 -12.82
CA VAL A 132 -30.01 -26.77 -13.52
C VAL A 132 -29.76 -28.17 -14.10
N GLU A 133 -28.54 -28.41 -14.61
CA GLU A 133 -28.12 -29.66 -15.26
C GLU A 133 -27.99 -30.84 -14.27
N SER A 134 -27.62 -30.58 -13.02
CA SER A 134 -27.22 -31.58 -12.03
C SER A 134 -28.28 -31.82 -10.96
N ARG A 135 -29.44 -32.38 -11.32
CA ARG A 135 -30.51 -32.77 -10.37
C ARG A 135 -31.09 -31.62 -9.53
N GLN A 136 -31.14 -30.40 -10.08
CA GLN A 136 -31.72 -29.22 -9.41
C GLN A 136 -31.07 -28.98 -8.04
N GLN A 137 -29.74 -28.82 -8.05
CA GLN A 137 -28.97 -28.57 -6.84
C GLN A 137 -28.75 -27.07 -6.66
N VAL A 138 -28.97 -26.57 -5.44
CA VAL A 138 -28.69 -25.17 -5.09
C VAL A 138 -27.62 -25.10 -4.01
N PHE A 139 -26.71 -24.15 -4.19
CA PHE A 139 -25.56 -23.90 -3.36
C PHE A 139 -25.67 -22.48 -2.79
N ILE A 140 -25.57 -22.36 -1.48
CA ILE A 140 -25.53 -21.06 -0.80
C ILE A 140 -24.08 -20.81 -0.39
N MET A 141 -23.44 -19.93 -1.15
CA MET A 141 -22.02 -19.67 -1.06
C MET A 141 -21.75 -18.42 -0.24
N ASP A 142 -21.92 -18.58 1.08
CA ASP A 142 -21.65 -17.54 2.07
C ASP A 142 -20.26 -17.73 2.68
N SER A 143 -19.44 -16.69 2.59
CA SER A 143 -18.10 -16.64 3.14
C SER A 143 -18.09 -16.51 4.68
N LEU A 144 -19.23 -16.13 5.27
CA LEU A 144 -19.52 -16.09 6.70
C LEU A 144 -20.81 -16.90 7.00
N PRO A 145 -20.76 -18.24 6.83
CA PRO A 145 -21.94 -19.07 6.79
C PRO A 145 -22.68 -19.11 8.13
N SER A 146 -24.00 -18.99 8.05
CA SER A 146 -24.93 -19.19 9.17
C SER A 146 -26.02 -20.17 8.74
N LEU A 147 -26.22 -21.23 9.53
CA LEU A 147 -27.25 -22.24 9.28
C LEU A 147 -28.66 -21.63 9.17
N ALA A 148 -28.93 -20.54 9.89
CA ALA A 148 -30.21 -19.85 9.81
C ALA A 148 -30.38 -19.14 8.46
N LYS A 149 -29.32 -18.47 7.99
CA LYS A 149 -29.31 -17.73 6.72
C LYS A 149 -29.38 -18.69 5.53
N GLU A 150 -28.63 -19.79 5.56
CA GLU A 150 -28.69 -20.84 4.53
C GLU A 150 -30.11 -21.43 4.41
N ARG A 151 -30.73 -21.79 5.53
CA ARG A 151 -32.10 -22.33 5.51
C ARG A 151 -33.11 -21.32 4.98
N GLN A 152 -32.99 -20.06 5.37
CA GLN A 152 -33.86 -18.98 4.93
C GLN A 152 -33.78 -18.78 3.41
N PHE A 153 -32.57 -18.62 2.87
CA PHE A 153 -32.40 -18.36 1.43
C PHE A 153 -32.68 -19.59 0.57
N PHE A 154 -32.45 -20.79 1.09
CA PHE A 154 -32.91 -22.00 0.42
C PHE A 154 -34.45 -22.05 0.33
N LEU A 155 -35.14 -21.65 1.38
CA LEU A 155 -36.61 -21.60 1.38
C LEU A 155 -37.13 -20.56 0.39
N HIS A 156 -36.52 -19.37 0.34
CA HIS A 156 -36.86 -18.35 -0.65
C HIS A 156 -36.63 -18.85 -2.08
N TRP A 157 -35.48 -19.47 -2.36
CA TRP A 157 -35.17 -20.06 -3.66
C TRP A 157 -36.24 -21.08 -4.07
N ARG A 158 -36.58 -22.02 -3.17
CA ARG A 158 -37.58 -23.06 -3.45
C ARG A 158 -38.97 -22.47 -3.72
N ASN A 159 -39.40 -21.48 -2.95
CA ASN A 159 -40.70 -20.85 -3.11
C ASN A 159 -40.76 -20.07 -4.44
N PHE A 160 -39.72 -19.31 -4.76
CA PHE A 160 -39.61 -18.63 -6.05
C PHE A 160 -39.67 -19.58 -7.23
N MET A 161 -38.87 -20.65 -7.20
CA MET A 161 -38.84 -21.64 -8.29
C MET A 161 -40.16 -22.41 -8.42
N LYS A 162 -40.91 -22.60 -7.32
CA LYS A 162 -42.24 -23.20 -7.34
C LYS A 162 -43.27 -22.29 -8.02
N GLU A 163 -43.32 -21.01 -7.66
CA GLU A 163 -44.23 -20.04 -8.30
C GLU A 163 -43.87 -19.82 -9.78
N ARG A 164 -42.57 -19.82 -10.09
CA ARG A 164 -42.08 -19.78 -11.47
C ARG A 164 -42.51 -21.01 -12.26
N SER A 165 -42.32 -22.21 -11.73
CA SER A 165 -42.75 -23.46 -12.39
C SER A 165 -44.26 -23.44 -12.68
N ALA A 166 -45.07 -22.91 -11.76
CA ALA A 166 -46.52 -22.80 -11.92
C ALA A 166 -46.94 -21.77 -13.00
N SER A 167 -46.15 -20.72 -13.21
CA SER A 167 -46.47 -19.62 -14.14
C SER A 167 -45.88 -19.80 -15.54
N THR A 168 -44.72 -20.45 -15.64
CA THR A 168 -43.98 -20.65 -16.91
C THR A 168 -44.15 -22.07 -17.49
N GLY A 169 -44.53 -23.05 -16.66
CA GLY A 169 -44.62 -24.46 -17.05
C GLY A 169 -43.30 -25.23 -16.94
N GLU A 170 -42.19 -24.59 -16.55
CA GLU A 170 -40.89 -25.26 -16.35
C GLU A 170 -40.95 -26.31 -15.23
N CYS A 171 -40.34 -27.49 -15.43
CA CYS A 171 -40.29 -28.56 -14.43
C CYS A 171 -39.15 -28.40 -13.41
N LEU A 172 -38.92 -27.18 -12.89
CA LEU A 172 -37.80 -26.83 -12.00
C LEU A 172 -38.25 -26.61 -10.54
N ASN A 173 -38.97 -27.55 -9.93
CA ASN A 173 -39.56 -27.41 -8.58
C ASN A 173 -38.95 -28.32 -7.50
N GLY A 174 -38.01 -29.19 -7.85
CA GLY A 174 -37.39 -30.22 -7.00
C GLY A 174 -36.02 -29.86 -6.43
N TRP A 175 -35.80 -28.59 -6.06
CA TRP A 175 -34.47 -28.11 -5.65
C TRP A 175 -33.98 -28.71 -4.33
N THR A 176 -32.72 -29.16 -4.30
CA THR A 176 -32.05 -29.68 -3.11
C THR A 176 -30.86 -28.80 -2.70
N LEU A 177 -30.78 -28.45 -1.41
CA LEU A 177 -29.65 -27.69 -0.88
C LEU A 177 -28.42 -28.61 -0.78
N GLN A 178 -27.35 -28.24 -1.44
CA GLN A 178 -26.05 -28.91 -1.35
C GLN A 178 -25.07 -28.07 -0.54
N LYS A 179 -24.26 -28.75 0.27
CA LYS A 179 -23.17 -28.12 1.01
C LYS A 179 -21.87 -28.30 0.24
N VAL A 180 -21.22 -27.19 -0.04
CA VAL A 180 -19.89 -27.15 -0.64
C VAL A 180 -18.97 -26.40 0.33
N PRO A 181 -17.71 -26.85 0.51
CA PRO A 181 -16.73 -26.08 1.27
C PRO A 181 -16.50 -24.74 0.58
N VAL A 182 -16.99 -23.67 1.21
CA VAL A 182 -16.77 -22.29 0.74
C VAL A 182 -15.51 -21.75 1.41
N ALA A 183 -14.63 -21.16 0.61
CA ALA A 183 -13.48 -20.41 1.08
C ALA A 183 -13.92 -19.30 2.07
N LYS A 184 -13.37 -19.31 3.29
CA LYS A 184 -13.64 -18.25 4.28
C LYS A 184 -13.07 -16.91 3.81
N GLN A 185 -13.84 -15.84 3.95
CA GLN A 185 -13.39 -14.50 3.60
C GLN A 185 -12.16 -14.11 4.44
N GLN A 186 -11.16 -13.53 3.78
CA GLN A 186 -9.96 -13.00 4.44
C GLN A 186 -9.87 -11.47 4.42
N ASP A 187 -10.84 -10.81 3.79
CA ASP A 187 -11.02 -9.36 3.80
C ASP A 187 -12.50 -9.04 4.05
N GLY A 188 -12.88 -7.78 4.30
CA GLY A 188 -14.28 -7.40 4.57
C GLY A 188 -15.13 -7.17 3.33
N SER A 189 -14.61 -7.40 2.12
CA SER A 189 -15.15 -6.74 0.93
C SER A 189 -15.36 -7.64 -0.29
N SER A 190 -14.70 -8.79 -0.39
CA SER A 190 -14.65 -9.61 -1.61
C SER A 190 -15.63 -10.79 -1.58
N CYS A 191 -16.85 -10.51 -1.12
CA CYS A 191 -17.81 -11.52 -0.71
C CYS A 191 -18.50 -12.23 -1.90
N GLY A 192 -18.48 -13.56 -1.93
CA GLY A 192 -19.30 -14.40 -2.82
C GLY A 192 -18.87 -14.55 -4.28
N LEU A 193 -18.16 -13.59 -4.87
CA LEU A 193 -17.87 -13.57 -6.32
C LEU A 193 -16.83 -14.60 -6.78
N PHE A 194 -15.81 -14.88 -5.97
CA PHE A 194 -14.74 -15.83 -6.34
C PHE A 194 -15.24 -17.28 -6.45
N ASN A 195 -16.34 -17.61 -5.78
CA ASN A 195 -16.90 -18.96 -5.85
C ASN A 195 -17.64 -19.21 -7.18
N ALA A 196 -18.13 -18.15 -7.84
CA ALA A 196 -18.76 -18.26 -9.16
C ALA A 196 -17.77 -18.75 -10.22
N GLU A 197 -16.56 -18.19 -10.24
CA GLU A 197 -15.51 -18.57 -11.18
C GLU A 197 -15.11 -20.05 -10.99
N ALA A 198 -14.98 -20.51 -9.74
CA ALA A 198 -14.65 -21.89 -9.43
C ALA A 198 -15.69 -22.90 -9.94
N LEU A 199 -16.98 -22.58 -9.74
CA LEU A 199 -18.09 -23.40 -10.25
C LEU A 199 -18.09 -23.52 -11.78
N LEU A 200 -17.79 -22.42 -12.48
CA LEU A 200 -17.78 -22.42 -13.93
C LEU A 200 -16.60 -23.20 -14.50
N LYS A 201 -15.47 -23.23 -13.78
CA LYS A 201 -14.24 -23.96 -14.16
C LYS A 201 -14.18 -25.42 -13.67
N ASP A 202 -15.27 -25.95 -13.07
CA ASP A 202 -15.32 -27.30 -12.46
C ASP A 202 -14.20 -27.57 -11.45
N ALA A 203 -13.71 -26.51 -10.80
CA ALA A 203 -12.64 -26.58 -9.84
C ALA A 203 -13.22 -26.51 -8.42
N ASP A 204 -12.57 -27.18 -7.45
CA ASP A 204 -12.98 -27.08 -6.05
C ASP A 204 -12.87 -25.61 -5.60
N PRO A 205 -13.97 -24.97 -5.13
CA PRO A 205 -13.93 -23.60 -4.64
C PRO A 205 -12.88 -23.34 -3.55
N ALA A 206 -12.50 -24.37 -2.79
CA ALA A 206 -11.40 -24.30 -1.83
C ALA A 206 -10.01 -24.32 -2.49
N MET A 207 -9.87 -25.00 -3.64
CA MET A 207 -8.62 -25.09 -4.41
C MET A 207 -8.41 -23.89 -5.35
N VAL A 208 -9.46 -23.30 -5.92
CA VAL A 208 -9.32 -22.10 -6.77
C VAL A 208 -8.77 -20.92 -5.98
N GLN A 209 -9.15 -20.79 -4.71
CA GLN A 209 -8.53 -19.82 -3.82
C GLN A 209 -7.04 -20.14 -3.59
N GLN A 210 -6.63 -21.41 -3.62
CA GLN A 210 -5.25 -21.84 -3.40
C GLN A 210 -4.40 -21.76 -4.68
N GLU A 211 -4.97 -21.98 -5.87
CA GLU A 211 -4.30 -21.84 -7.17
C GLU A 211 -4.25 -20.38 -7.65
N GLN A 212 -5.28 -19.57 -7.44
CA GLN A 212 -5.18 -18.12 -7.64
C GLN A 212 -4.41 -17.43 -6.51
N MET A 213 -4.43 -17.94 -5.25
CA MET A 213 -3.42 -17.52 -4.26
C MET A 213 -2.03 -18.06 -4.61
N LYS A 214 -1.84 -19.14 -5.38
CA LYS A 214 -0.52 -19.53 -5.91
C LYS A 214 -0.12 -18.70 -7.13
N SER A 215 -1.06 -18.22 -7.93
CA SER A 215 -0.83 -17.21 -8.97
C SER A 215 -0.48 -15.84 -8.35
N LEU A 216 -1.11 -15.49 -7.22
CA LEU A 216 -0.88 -14.24 -6.46
C LEU A 216 0.22 -14.34 -5.38
N ARG A 217 0.62 -15.55 -4.93
CA ARG A 217 1.75 -15.81 -4.01
C ARG A 217 2.95 -16.47 -4.69
N GLY A 218 2.81 -16.80 -5.97
CA GLY A 218 3.84 -17.32 -6.87
C GLY A 218 4.26 -16.30 -7.91
N MET A 219 4.42 -15.05 -7.45
CA MET A 219 5.64 -14.30 -7.75
C MET A 219 6.56 -14.45 -6.52
N SER A 220 6.94 -15.66 -6.10
CA SER A 220 8.25 -16.12 -6.52
C SER A 220 8.32 -16.28 -8.03
N PRO A 221 9.37 -15.75 -8.67
CA PRO A 221 9.52 -15.87 -10.11
C PRO A 221 9.32 -17.34 -10.42
N SER A 222 8.43 -17.62 -11.37
CA SER A 222 8.71 -18.70 -12.30
C SER A 222 10.23 -18.73 -12.46
N THR A 223 10.87 -19.84 -12.13
CA THR A 223 12.34 -19.97 -12.22
C THR A 223 12.83 -19.67 -13.65
N SER A 224 11.90 -19.51 -14.60
CA SER A 224 12.05 -18.85 -15.89
C SER A 224 11.41 -17.44 -15.93
N PRO A 225 12.15 -16.39 -16.32
CA PRO A 225 11.61 -15.04 -16.49
C PRO A 225 10.48 -15.02 -17.53
N ARG A 226 9.45 -14.17 -17.30
CA ARG A 226 8.40 -13.89 -18.29
C ARG A 226 9.01 -13.06 -19.41
N PHE A 227 8.69 -13.38 -20.66
CA PHE A 227 9.23 -12.69 -21.82
C PHE A 227 8.21 -11.73 -22.43
N PHE A 228 8.62 -10.50 -22.71
CA PHE A 228 7.78 -9.43 -23.27
C PHE A 228 8.32 -8.96 -24.62
N LYS A 229 7.44 -8.54 -25.52
CA LYS A 229 7.89 -7.94 -26.80
C LYS A 229 8.15 -6.45 -26.62
N GLU A 230 9.08 -5.88 -27.38
CA GLU A 230 9.39 -4.43 -27.30
C GLU A 230 8.15 -3.56 -27.59
N ARG A 231 7.33 -3.98 -28.57
CA ARG A 231 6.05 -3.33 -28.88
C ARG A 231 5.02 -3.38 -27.75
N GLU A 232 5.13 -4.35 -26.86
CA GLU A 232 4.25 -4.49 -25.69
C GLU A 232 4.69 -3.49 -24.64
N VAL A 233 5.98 -3.49 -24.30
CA VAL A 233 6.58 -2.53 -23.35
C VAL A 233 6.35 -1.08 -23.78
N ALA A 234 6.46 -0.78 -25.08
CA ALA A 234 6.22 0.55 -25.63
C ALA A 234 4.79 1.08 -25.43
N ARG A 235 3.79 0.20 -25.19
CA ARG A 235 2.39 0.61 -24.93
C ARG A 235 2.20 1.14 -23.51
N HIS A 236 3.10 0.81 -22.60
CA HIS A 236 3.06 1.24 -21.21
C HIS A 236 3.81 2.58 -21.07
N CYS A 237 3.25 3.62 -21.69
CA CYS A 237 3.85 4.95 -21.78
C CYS A 237 3.04 6.08 -21.12
N SER A 238 2.16 5.75 -20.17
CA SER A 238 1.26 6.70 -19.51
C SER A 238 1.50 6.76 -17.99
N LYS A 239 0.87 7.71 -17.31
CA LYS A 239 0.94 7.84 -15.83
C LYS A 239 0.37 6.64 -15.09
N ASP A 240 -0.65 6.03 -15.68
CA ASP A 240 -1.38 4.90 -15.09
C ASP A 240 -0.79 3.56 -15.56
N SER A 241 0.17 3.58 -16.49
CA SER A 241 0.90 2.42 -16.95
C SER A 241 2.23 2.83 -17.58
N CYS A 242 3.30 2.76 -16.80
CA CYS A 242 4.64 3.24 -17.15
C CYS A 242 5.68 2.14 -16.95
N TRP A 243 6.13 1.52 -18.05
CA TRP A 243 7.20 0.53 -18.01
C TRP A 243 8.49 1.11 -18.58
N VAL A 244 9.64 0.57 -18.16
CA VAL A 244 10.96 0.95 -18.68
C VAL A 244 11.82 -0.30 -18.89
N LEU A 245 12.79 -0.19 -19.80
CA LEU A 245 13.77 -1.23 -20.07
C LEU A 245 15.12 -0.89 -19.45
N LEU A 246 15.84 -1.88 -18.93
CA LEU A 246 17.25 -1.78 -18.59
C LEU A 246 17.99 -2.93 -19.29
N GLY A 247 18.50 -2.67 -20.49
CA GLY A 247 19.05 -3.72 -21.35
C GLY A 247 17.96 -4.68 -21.81
N THR A 248 17.99 -5.93 -21.31
CA THR A 248 16.95 -6.94 -21.61
C THR A 248 15.85 -6.98 -20.58
N ARG A 249 16.02 -6.33 -19.42
CA ARG A 249 15.09 -6.43 -18.31
C ARG A 249 13.95 -5.42 -18.41
N VAL A 250 12.76 -5.85 -18.03
CA VAL A 250 11.52 -5.06 -18.07
C VAL A 250 11.06 -4.76 -16.65
N TYR A 251 10.74 -3.49 -16.40
CA TYR A 251 10.32 -3.00 -15.09
C TYR A 251 9.02 -2.20 -15.17
N ASP A 252 8.08 -2.48 -14.26
CA ASP A 252 6.87 -1.68 -14.08
C ASP A 252 7.09 -0.62 -13.00
N VAL A 253 7.40 0.60 -13.42
CA VAL A 253 7.69 1.73 -12.52
C VAL A 253 6.48 2.64 -12.31
N THR A 254 5.27 2.19 -12.67
CA THR A 254 4.03 2.98 -12.57
C THR A 254 3.82 3.55 -11.17
N SER A 255 3.94 2.70 -10.14
CA SER A 255 3.81 3.12 -8.74
C SER A 255 4.96 4.02 -8.27
N PHE A 256 6.15 3.85 -8.85
CA PHE A 256 7.36 4.60 -8.49
C PHE A 256 7.40 6.04 -9.06
N LEU A 257 6.62 6.34 -10.09
CA LEU A 257 6.62 7.64 -10.77
C LEU A 257 6.61 8.86 -9.83
N ARG A 258 5.72 8.86 -8.84
CA ARG A 258 5.58 9.97 -7.88
C ARG A 258 6.69 10.02 -6.83
N MET A 259 7.36 8.88 -6.64
CA MET A 259 8.46 8.67 -5.70
C MET A 259 9.83 8.98 -6.33
N HIS A 260 9.89 9.17 -7.65
CA HIS A 260 11.15 9.46 -8.33
C HIS A 260 11.73 10.82 -7.93
N PRO A 261 12.98 10.88 -7.44
CA PRO A 261 13.60 12.12 -6.96
C PRO A 261 13.75 13.22 -8.01
N GLY A 262 14.07 12.84 -9.24
CA GLY A 262 14.15 13.77 -10.37
C GLY A 262 12.79 14.26 -10.85
N GLY A 263 11.70 13.70 -10.31
CA GLY A 263 10.31 13.97 -10.67
C GLY A 263 9.75 12.97 -11.68
N GLU A 264 8.43 12.80 -11.63
CA GLU A 264 7.63 11.92 -12.50
C GLU A 264 7.88 12.21 -14.00
N ALA A 265 8.02 13.48 -14.38
CA ALA A 265 8.14 13.89 -15.76
C ALA A 265 9.40 13.33 -16.47
N LEU A 266 10.47 13.00 -15.73
CA LEU A 266 11.68 12.44 -16.32
C LEU A 266 11.47 10.98 -16.72
N ILE A 267 10.84 10.18 -15.85
CA ILE A 267 10.53 8.78 -16.16
C ILE A 267 9.47 8.71 -17.26
N LEU A 268 8.41 9.52 -17.20
CA LEU A 268 7.36 9.52 -18.22
C LEU A 268 7.89 9.80 -19.64
N ARG A 269 8.85 10.71 -19.78
CA ARG A 269 9.51 11.00 -21.09
C ARG A 269 10.25 9.80 -21.67
N ARG A 270 10.58 8.82 -20.85
CA ARG A 270 11.33 7.61 -21.20
C ARG A 270 10.51 6.33 -21.04
N SER A 271 9.25 6.45 -20.69
CA SER A 271 8.33 5.32 -20.58
C SER A 271 8.25 4.56 -21.91
N GLY A 272 8.20 3.24 -21.83
CA GLY A 272 8.26 2.33 -22.96
C GLY A 272 9.64 2.18 -23.62
N ASN A 273 10.70 2.79 -23.09
CA ASN A 273 12.05 2.81 -23.69
C ASN A 273 13.15 2.30 -22.73
N ASP A 274 14.34 2.04 -23.28
CA ASP A 274 15.55 1.70 -22.51
C ASP A 274 16.15 2.91 -21.81
N VAL A 275 16.33 2.79 -20.50
CA VAL A 275 16.86 3.82 -19.59
C VAL A 275 18.30 3.53 -19.13
N SER A 276 19.00 2.56 -19.74
CA SER A 276 20.40 2.21 -19.38
C SER A 276 21.34 3.39 -19.41
N ARG A 277 21.16 4.29 -20.39
CA ARG A 277 21.96 5.52 -20.49
C ARG A 277 21.63 6.49 -19.35
N GLU A 278 20.37 6.66 -19.01
CA GLU A 278 19.92 7.51 -17.91
C GLU A 278 20.34 6.98 -16.53
N MET A 279 20.44 5.65 -16.38
CA MET A 279 20.95 5.03 -15.15
C MET A 279 22.45 5.32 -14.95
N GLU A 280 23.25 5.33 -16.02
CA GLU A 280 24.67 5.68 -15.98
C GLU A 280 24.94 7.21 -16.10
N GLY A 281 23.95 7.98 -16.54
CA GLY A 281 24.04 9.42 -16.79
C GLY A 281 24.58 9.77 -18.19
N PRO A 282 24.45 11.04 -18.64
CA PRO A 282 23.97 12.24 -17.94
C PRO A 282 22.43 12.32 -17.79
N PRO A 283 21.92 13.05 -16.78
CA PRO A 283 22.64 14.14 -16.11
C PRO A 283 23.18 13.83 -14.70
N HIS A 284 22.76 12.75 -14.03
CA HIS A 284 23.47 12.18 -12.88
C HIS A 284 23.51 10.66 -12.99
N ARG A 285 24.48 10.04 -12.33
CA ARG A 285 24.59 8.57 -12.25
C ARG A 285 23.74 8.07 -11.09
N HIS A 286 22.94 7.03 -11.30
CA HIS A 286 22.15 6.43 -10.23
C HIS A 286 23.05 5.59 -9.31
N SER A 287 22.81 5.67 -8.00
CA SER A 287 23.57 4.92 -6.99
C SER A 287 23.25 3.41 -7.03
N GLU A 288 24.11 2.59 -6.42
CA GLU A 288 23.84 1.15 -6.28
C GLU A 288 22.55 0.86 -5.50
N ASN A 289 22.18 1.71 -4.55
CA ASN A 289 20.92 1.60 -3.83
C ASN A 289 19.72 1.85 -4.78
N ALA A 290 19.83 2.82 -5.69
CA ALA A 290 18.79 3.07 -6.69
C ALA A 290 18.64 1.88 -7.65
N ARG A 291 19.73 1.26 -8.09
CA ARG A 291 19.69 0.03 -8.91
C ARG A 291 19.02 -1.12 -8.15
N ARG A 292 19.39 -1.36 -6.90
CA ARG A 292 18.76 -2.39 -6.05
C ARG A 292 17.28 -2.14 -5.81
N TRP A 293 16.87 -0.87 -5.73
CA TRP A 293 15.47 -0.52 -5.59
C TRP A 293 14.68 -0.79 -6.86
N MET A 294 15.25 -0.45 -8.03
CA MET A 294 14.65 -0.72 -9.34
C MET A 294 14.26 -2.21 -9.48
N GLU A 295 15.06 -3.12 -8.93
CA GLU A 295 14.79 -4.56 -8.94
C GLU A 295 13.48 -4.96 -8.25
N GLN A 296 12.91 -4.13 -7.37
CA GLN A 296 11.59 -4.38 -6.77
C GLN A 296 10.45 -4.23 -7.78
N TYR A 297 10.71 -3.56 -8.90
CA TYR A 297 9.75 -3.31 -9.98
C TYR A 297 9.96 -4.24 -11.18
N TYR A 298 10.85 -5.23 -11.07
CA TYR A 298 11.16 -6.17 -12.16
C TYR A 298 9.98 -7.10 -12.46
N ILE A 299 9.59 -7.20 -13.73
CA ILE A 299 8.46 -8.03 -14.19
C ILE A 299 8.86 -9.13 -15.19
N GLY A 300 10.04 -9.07 -15.79
CA GLY A 300 10.55 -10.11 -16.71
C GLY A 300 11.61 -9.61 -17.69
N GLU A 301 11.88 -10.39 -18.73
CA GLU A 301 12.90 -10.12 -19.77
C GLU A 301 12.25 -9.79 -21.12
N LEU A 302 13.01 -9.20 -22.03
CA LEU A 302 12.60 -8.84 -23.38
C LEU A 302 12.85 -10.02 -24.34
N ASP A 303 11.83 -10.41 -25.10
CA ASP A 303 11.92 -11.39 -26.18
C ASP A 303 12.52 -10.71 -27.41
N ARG A 304 13.85 -10.80 -27.59
CA ARG A 304 14.51 -10.34 -28.80
C ARG A 304 14.35 -11.40 -29.89
N ASP A 305 13.53 -11.10 -30.89
CA ASP A 305 13.48 -11.83 -32.16
C ASP A 305 14.84 -11.66 -32.88
N GLY A 306 15.82 -12.49 -32.55
CA GLY A 306 17.11 -12.58 -33.27
C GLY A 306 18.36 -12.67 -32.39
N SER A 307 18.91 -13.89 -32.32
CA SER A 307 20.30 -14.26 -32.02
C SER A 307 20.97 -13.77 -30.73
N THR A 308 21.11 -14.67 -29.75
CA THR A 308 22.41 -15.11 -29.21
C THR A 308 22.19 -16.42 -28.44
N ASP A 309 23.17 -17.32 -28.51
CA ASP A 309 23.13 -18.72 -28.04
C ASP A 309 22.71 -18.94 -26.57
N GLU A 310 22.64 -17.88 -25.75
CA GLU A 310 22.18 -17.94 -24.35
C GLU A 310 20.68 -18.24 -24.20
N ALA A 311 19.83 -17.69 -25.05
CA ALA A 311 18.38 -17.94 -25.00
C ALA A 311 18.03 -19.38 -25.43
N GLN A 312 18.85 -19.96 -26.30
CA GLN A 312 18.71 -21.33 -26.76
C GLN A 312 19.22 -22.33 -25.72
N ASN A 313 20.35 -22.05 -25.07
CA ASN A 313 20.85 -22.82 -23.93
C ASN A 313 19.89 -22.84 -22.73
N LEU A 314 19.17 -21.74 -22.46
CA LEU A 314 18.14 -21.68 -21.42
C LEU A 314 16.88 -22.48 -21.78
N ARG A 315 16.50 -22.53 -23.06
CA ARG A 315 15.40 -23.39 -23.55
C ARG A 315 15.77 -24.87 -23.51
N GLU A 316 17.01 -25.24 -23.82
CA GLU A 316 17.47 -26.64 -23.77
C GLU A 316 17.55 -27.16 -22.33
N ARG A 317 17.98 -26.32 -21.37
CA ARG A 317 17.94 -26.66 -19.94
C ARG A 317 16.54 -26.95 -19.42
N ARG A 318 15.51 -26.27 -19.93
CA ARG A 318 14.11 -26.50 -19.57
C ARG A 318 13.62 -27.88 -20.04
N ASN A 319 13.96 -28.26 -21.26
CA ASN A 319 13.55 -29.56 -21.82
C ASN A 319 14.22 -30.74 -21.09
N ALA A 320 15.44 -30.55 -20.56
CA ALA A 320 16.13 -31.54 -19.75
C ALA A 320 15.57 -31.66 -18.32
N SER A 321 15.13 -30.55 -17.71
CA SER A 321 14.52 -30.56 -16.37
C SER A 321 13.12 -31.17 -16.35
N GLU A 322 12.33 -31.00 -17.43
CA GLU A 322 10.97 -31.56 -17.54
C GLU A 322 10.95 -33.10 -17.73
N GLN A 323 12.09 -33.72 -18.11
CA GLN A 323 12.20 -35.18 -18.26
C GLN A 323 12.73 -35.91 -17.01
N THR A 324 13.19 -35.19 -15.97
CA THR A 324 13.90 -35.81 -14.84
C THR A 324 13.08 -35.85 -13.53
N GLU A 325 11.93 -35.18 -13.45
CA GLU A 325 11.09 -35.17 -12.22
C GLU A 325 10.26 -36.45 -11.98
N GLU A 326 10.44 -37.49 -12.81
CA GLU A 326 9.87 -38.82 -12.55
C GLU A 326 10.97 -39.85 -12.26
N LYS A 327 11.92 -39.54 -11.37
CA LYS A 327 12.60 -40.55 -10.52
C LYS A 327 13.53 -39.93 -9.48
N THR A 328 13.43 -40.50 -8.28
CA THR A 328 14.38 -40.54 -7.16
C THR A 328 14.51 -39.34 -6.23
N SER A 329 13.95 -39.56 -5.04
CA SER A 329 14.34 -39.00 -3.76
C SER A 329 15.75 -39.44 -3.35
N ASP A 330 16.35 -38.60 -2.51
CA ASP A 330 17.47 -38.84 -1.58
C ASP A 330 18.93 -38.62 -2.04
N GLN A 331 19.54 -37.68 -1.29
CA GLN A 331 20.93 -37.56 -0.80
C GLN A 331 22.00 -36.74 -1.56
N LYS A 332 22.44 -35.72 -0.81
CA LYS A 332 23.81 -35.26 -0.48
C LYS A 332 24.41 -34.03 -1.17
N GLU A 333 24.97 -33.20 -0.29
CA GLU A 333 25.76 -31.97 -0.43
C GLU A 333 27.14 -32.23 -1.04
N GLU A 334 27.68 -31.29 -1.83
CA GLU A 334 28.86 -30.45 -1.53
C GLU A 334 29.39 -29.66 -2.75
N GLU A 335 29.73 -28.39 -2.48
CA GLU A 335 30.77 -27.48 -3.03
C GLU A 335 30.72 -26.80 -4.44
N GLU A 336 30.68 -25.45 -4.35
CA GLU A 336 31.38 -24.37 -5.09
C GLU A 336 31.42 -24.28 -6.64
N ASN A 337 30.80 -23.23 -7.20
CA ASN A 337 31.52 -22.03 -7.68
C ASN A 337 30.59 -20.90 -8.17
N ASP A 338 31.10 -19.68 -8.06
CA ASP A 338 30.50 -18.37 -8.31
C ASP A 338 29.79 -18.19 -9.68
N ALA A 339 28.60 -17.59 -9.63
CA ALA A 339 28.15 -16.64 -10.65
C ALA A 339 27.18 -15.62 -10.04
N TYR A 340 27.60 -14.37 -10.16
CA TYR A 340 26.96 -13.11 -9.78
C TYR A 340 25.50 -12.98 -10.29
N ASN A 341 24.74 -12.08 -9.64
CA ASN A 341 23.41 -11.56 -10.00
C ASN A 341 22.17 -12.44 -9.75
N ARG A 342 21.57 -12.28 -8.55
CA ARG A 342 20.12 -12.41 -8.35
C ARG A 342 19.65 -11.39 -7.31
N CYS A 343 18.91 -10.37 -7.76
CA CYS A 343 18.11 -9.56 -6.85
C CYS A 343 16.78 -10.27 -6.57
N SER A 344 16.29 -10.13 -5.34
CA SER A 344 15.62 -11.18 -4.59
C SER A 344 14.10 -11.24 -4.77
N SER A 345 13.59 -12.40 -5.20
CA SER A 345 12.44 -13.00 -4.52
C SER A 345 12.79 -13.28 -3.07
N VAL A 346 11.83 -13.17 -2.14
CA VAL A 346 12.03 -13.47 -0.71
C VAL A 346 12.68 -14.85 -0.54
N ASP A 347 13.99 -14.85 -0.34
CA ASP A 347 14.78 -16.02 -0.01
C ASP A 347 14.80 -16.08 1.52
N LEU A 348 14.02 -17.01 2.08
CA LEU A 348 13.84 -17.15 3.53
C LEU A 348 15.17 -17.44 4.26
N ASP A 349 16.22 -17.82 3.52
CA ASP A 349 17.56 -18.11 4.04
C ASP A 349 18.58 -16.96 3.85
N LYS A 350 18.22 -15.88 3.12
CA LYS A 350 19.13 -14.72 2.88
C LYS A 350 18.64 -13.38 3.43
N ASP A 351 17.34 -13.21 3.66
CA ASP A 351 16.82 -11.99 4.26
C ASP A 351 17.19 -11.96 5.75
N LEU A 352 17.93 -10.93 6.19
CA LEU A 352 18.45 -10.86 7.57
C LEU A 352 17.34 -10.75 8.64
N VAL A 353 16.11 -10.46 8.22
CA VAL A 353 14.91 -10.39 9.07
C VAL A 353 13.73 -11.08 8.39
N ASP A 354 12.83 -11.64 9.18
CA ASP A 354 11.56 -12.20 8.72
C ASP A 354 10.52 -11.09 8.61
N TRP A 355 10.26 -10.63 7.38
CA TRP A 355 9.28 -9.59 7.06
C TRP A 355 7.83 -9.98 7.37
N ARG A 356 7.53 -11.26 7.62
CA ARG A 356 6.18 -11.72 8.02
C ARG A 356 5.94 -11.49 9.52
N LYS A 357 7.00 -11.25 10.29
CA LYS A 357 6.95 -11.04 11.74
C LYS A 357 7.20 -9.57 12.09
N PRO A 358 6.78 -9.13 13.30
CA PRO A 358 7.05 -7.78 13.78
C PRO A 358 8.55 -7.49 13.84
N LEU A 359 8.99 -6.36 13.29
CA LEU A 359 10.41 -6.02 13.15
C LEU A 359 11.05 -5.50 14.43
N ALA A 360 10.29 -4.84 15.32
CA ALA A 360 10.87 -4.19 16.51
C ALA A 360 11.67 -5.16 17.39
N TRP A 361 11.27 -6.44 17.43
CA TRP A 361 11.94 -7.46 18.22
C TRP A 361 13.03 -8.23 17.46
N GLN A 362 13.11 -8.06 16.15
CA GLN A 362 14.08 -8.76 15.29
C GLN A 362 15.34 -7.94 15.07
N VAL A 363 15.20 -6.63 14.80
CA VAL A 363 16.29 -5.78 14.34
C VAL A 363 17.47 -5.70 15.31
N GLY A 364 17.23 -5.78 16.62
CA GLY A 364 18.30 -5.77 17.61
C GLY A 364 19.24 -6.97 17.53
N HIS A 365 18.84 -8.08 16.89
CA HIS A 365 19.68 -9.26 16.69
C HIS A 365 20.61 -9.14 15.46
N LEU A 366 20.46 -8.09 14.64
CA LEU A 366 21.26 -7.91 13.43
C LEU A 366 22.74 -7.59 13.72
N GLY A 367 23.01 -7.03 14.90
CA GLY A 367 24.35 -6.67 15.34
C GLY A 367 25.12 -5.85 14.31
N GLU A 368 26.29 -6.34 13.88
CA GLU A 368 27.16 -5.66 12.92
C GLU A 368 26.52 -5.43 11.55
N LYS A 369 25.56 -6.27 11.17
CA LYS A 369 24.86 -6.17 9.87
C LYS A 369 23.80 -5.07 9.86
N TYR A 370 23.44 -4.52 11.03
CA TYR A 370 22.37 -3.55 11.17
C TYR A 370 22.61 -2.27 10.35
N ASP A 371 23.79 -1.65 10.48
CA ASP A 371 24.12 -0.36 9.86
C ASP A 371 23.99 -0.44 8.33
N ALA A 372 24.49 -1.53 7.73
CA ALA A 372 24.34 -1.74 6.29
C ALA A 372 22.90 -2.06 5.89
N TRP A 373 22.18 -2.84 6.70
CA TRP A 373 20.82 -3.29 6.38
C TRP A 373 19.76 -2.17 6.48
N VAL A 374 19.85 -1.31 7.49
CA VAL A 374 18.87 -0.25 7.76
C VAL A 374 18.89 0.84 6.68
N HIS A 375 20.08 1.07 6.13
CA HIS A 375 20.37 2.06 5.10
C HIS A 375 20.19 1.55 3.66
N GLN A 376 19.53 0.40 3.50
CA GLN A 376 19.13 -0.16 2.20
C GLN A 376 17.60 -0.01 2.06
N PRO A 377 17.12 1.05 1.38
CA PRO A 377 15.70 1.36 1.31
C PRO A 377 14.90 0.26 0.61
N VAL A 378 13.66 0.07 1.06
CA VAL A 378 12.68 -0.86 0.48
C VAL A 378 11.33 -0.17 0.33
N ASP A 379 10.61 -0.47 -0.76
CA ASP A 379 9.23 -0.04 -0.96
C ASP A 379 8.28 -1.13 -0.47
N ARG A 380 8.21 -1.28 0.86
CA ARG A 380 7.28 -2.21 1.50
C ARG A 380 6.81 -1.69 2.86
N PRO A 381 5.53 -1.92 3.22
CA PRO A 381 5.02 -1.54 4.53
C PRO A 381 5.70 -2.36 5.62
N ILE A 382 6.10 -1.68 6.70
CA ILE A 382 6.70 -2.33 7.86
C ILE A 382 5.64 -2.60 8.93
N ARG A 383 5.80 -3.71 9.66
CA ARG A 383 5.06 -3.98 10.90
C ARG A 383 6.03 -3.99 12.06
N LEU A 384 5.83 -3.10 13.03
CA LEU A 384 6.76 -2.96 14.17
C LEU A 384 6.35 -3.88 15.31
N PHE A 385 5.06 -3.94 15.63
CA PHE A 385 4.52 -4.71 16.74
C PHE A 385 3.49 -5.76 16.28
N GLY A 386 3.48 -6.90 16.97
CA GLY A 386 2.46 -7.94 16.74
C GLY A 386 1.10 -7.49 17.24
N ASN A 387 1.06 -6.81 18.38
CA ASN A 387 -0.15 -6.28 18.99
C ASN A 387 -0.71 -5.09 18.18
N SER A 388 -1.96 -5.19 17.73
CA SER A 388 -2.61 -4.18 16.88
C SER A 388 -2.74 -2.80 17.54
N PHE A 389 -2.89 -2.74 18.86
CA PHE A 389 -2.97 -1.48 19.59
C PHE A 389 -1.61 -0.77 19.63
N LEU A 390 -0.53 -1.50 19.95
CA LEU A 390 0.83 -0.93 19.90
C LEU A 390 1.21 -0.53 18.48
N GLU A 391 0.86 -1.35 17.49
CA GLU A 391 1.08 -1.07 16.07
C GLU A 391 0.34 0.19 15.61
N ALA A 392 -0.92 0.38 16.03
CA ALA A 392 -1.67 1.60 15.74
C ALA A 392 -0.97 2.85 16.31
N GLY A 393 -0.38 2.75 17.51
CA GLY A 393 0.42 3.82 18.11
C GLY A 393 1.70 4.18 17.34
N THR A 394 2.15 3.34 16.41
CA THR A 394 3.30 3.65 15.53
C THR A 394 2.91 4.39 14.26
N LYS A 395 1.62 4.45 13.93
CA LYS A 395 1.14 5.02 12.67
C LYS A 395 0.60 6.42 12.92
N THR A 396 1.26 7.42 12.34
CA THR A 396 0.91 8.83 12.45
C THR A 396 0.80 9.42 11.05
N SER A 397 -0.42 9.76 10.64
CA SER A 397 -0.64 10.56 9.43
C SER A 397 -0.10 11.98 9.62
N TRP A 398 0.44 12.58 8.56
CA TRP A 398 1.06 13.91 8.59
C TRP A 398 0.21 14.98 9.27
N TYR A 399 -1.11 14.99 9.05
CA TYR A 399 -2.00 16.04 9.57
C TYR A 399 -2.14 16.02 11.10
N TRP A 400 -1.78 14.92 11.78
CA TRP A 400 -1.83 14.87 13.24
C TRP A 400 -0.82 15.81 13.90
N VAL A 401 0.31 16.08 13.24
CA VAL A 401 1.31 17.03 13.72
C VAL A 401 0.72 18.45 13.84
N PRO A 402 0.20 19.09 12.77
CA PRO A 402 -0.40 20.41 12.90
C PRO A 402 -1.67 20.41 13.76
N VAL A 403 -2.50 19.36 13.71
CA VAL A 403 -3.73 19.26 14.52
C VAL A 403 -3.43 19.30 16.03
N VAL A 404 -2.36 18.62 16.48
CA VAL A 404 -1.99 18.61 17.90
C VAL A 404 -1.23 19.86 18.29
N TRP A 405 -0.24 20.26 17.48
CA TRP A 405 0.74 21.26 17.91
C TRP A 405 0.37 22.70 17.56
N LEU A 406 -0.35 22.97 16.45
CA LEU A 406 -0.71 24.35 16.11
C LEU A 406 -1.67 25.00 17.13
N PRO A 407 -2.68 24.31 17.68
CA PRO A 407 -3.49 24.91 18.75
C PRO A 407 -2.67 25.32 19.97
N ILE A 408 -1.67 24.50 20.34
CA ILE A 408 -0.72 24.79 21.42
C ILE A 408 0.13 26.01 21.06
N VAL A 409 0.66 26.07 19.83
CA VAL A 409 1.42 27.22 19.33
C VAL A 409 0.59 28.51 19.37
N PHE A 410 -0.66 28.49 18.89
CA PHE A 410 -1.54 29.66 18.90
C PHE A 410 -1.90 30.10 20.33
N TYR A 411 -2.27 29.15 21.19
CA TYR A 411 -2.61 29.45 22.58
C TYR A 411 -1.42 30.08 23.33
N PHE A 412 -0.24 29.45 23.27
CA PHE A 412 0.93 29.99 23.98
C PHE A 412 1.45 31.29 23.36
N SER A 413 1.35 31.47 22.04
CA SER A 413 1.70 32.75 21.41
C SER A 413 0.80 33.88 21.91
N TRP A 414 -0.51 33.64 21.96
CA TRP A 414 -1.47 34.59 22.51
C TRP A 414 -1.21 34.86 24.01
N TYR A 415 -0.98 33.80 24.80
CA TYR A 415 -0.67 33.92 26.22
C TYR A 415 0.60 34.74 26.49
N CYS A 416 1.68 34.47 25.75
CA CYS A 416 2.93 35.21 25.85
C CYS A 416 2.75 36.68 25.49
N TYR A 417 2.12 36.96 24.34
CA TYR A 417 1.91 38.33 23.88
C TYR A 417 1.03 39.14 24.84
N THR A 418 -0.10 38.58 25.29
CA THR A 418 -1.03 39.26 26.21
C THR A 418 -0.43 39.47 27.59
N THR A 419 0.38 38.53 28.09
CA THR A 419 1.09 38.69 29.37
C THR A 419 2.13 39.79 29.29
N LEU A 420 2.96 39.81 28.25
CA LEU A 420 3.94 40.89 28.03
C LEU A 420 3.27 42.25 27.80
N ALA A 421 2.07 42.27 27.18
CA ALA A 421 1.31 43.49 26.94
C ALA A 421 0.78 44.15 28.22
N LYS A 422 0.72 43.43 29.35
CA LYS A 422 0.38 44.02 30.65
C LYS A 422 1.48 44.95 31.18
N GLY A 423 2.70 44.88 30.64
CA GLY A 423 3.81 45.76 31.01
C GLY A 423 4.39 45.50 32.41
N THR A 424 3.98 44.42 33.09
CA THR A 424 4.44 44.07 34.44
C THR A 424 5.65 43.14 34.44
N THR A 425 6.02 42.55 33.30
CA THR A 425 7.16 41.65 33.20
C THR A 425 8.47 42.42 33.30
N ARG A 426 9.32 42.04 34.26
CA ARG A 426 10.67 42.59 34.44
C ARG A 426 11.68 41.47 34.51
N LEU A 427 12.78 41.62 33.79
CA LEU A 427 13.96 40.76 33.89
C LEU A 427 14.85 41.31 35.00
N GLN A 428 14.99 40.57 36.09
CA GLN A 428 15.85 40.94 37.21
C GLN A 428 17.27 40.44 36.94
N LEU A 429 18.23 41.36 36.88
CA LEU A 429 19.65 41.04 36.64
C LEU A 429 20.45 41.05 37.95
N THR A 430 20.12 41.97 38.85
CA THR A 430 20.64 42.04 40.22
C THR A 430 19.51 42.40 41.19
N SER A 431 19.78 42.43 42.50
CA SER A 431 18.82 42.89 43.53
C SER A 431 18.19 44.24 43.18
N ASP A 432 18.98 45.15 42.60
CA ASP A 432 18.60 46.55 42.42
C ASP A 432 18.35 46.94 40.96
N PHE A 433 18.70 46.07 40.01
CA PHE A 433 18.58 46.35 38.58
C PHE A 433 17.63 45.36 37.89
N SER A 434 16.53 45.91 37.35
CA SER A 434 15.56 45.15 36.56
C SER A 434 15.16 45.90 35.29
N ILE A 435 15.13 45.18 34.17
CA ILE A 435 14.79 45.72 32.85
C ILE A 435 13.33 45.34 32.53
N PRO A 436 12.44 46.31 32.19
CA PRO A 436 11.09 45.99 31.75
C PRO A 436 11.12 45.31 30.38
N ILE A 437 10.37 44.22 30.22
CA ILE A 437 10.23 43.52 28.95
C ILE A 437 8.92 43.90 28.29
N HIS A 438 9.01 44.53 27.11
CA HIS A 438 7.86 44.97 26.35
C HIS A 438 7.34 43.88 25.39
N LYS A 439 6.04 43.90 25.08
CA LYS A 439 5.40 42.96 24.14
C LYS A 439 6.04 42.90 22.74
N TYR A 440 6.71 43.97 22.31
CA TYR A 440 7.40 44.01 21.02
C TYR A 440 8.62 43.11 20.95
N LEU A 441 9.10 42.60 22.09
CA LEU A 441 10.17 41.60 22.14
C LEU A 441 9.66 40.19 21.77
N PHE A 442 8.34 39.94 21.88
CA PHE A 442 7.76 38.61 21.63
C PHE A 442 8.12 38.04 20.24
N PRO A 443 7.94 38.76 19.11
CA PRO A 443 8.31 38.24 17.79
C PRO A 443 9.80 37.88 17.69
N LEU A 444 10.68 38.63 18.36
CA LEU A 444 12.11 38.35 18.35
C LEU A 444 12.44 37.07 19.12
N LEU A 445 11.81 36.86 20.29
CA LEU A 445 11.96 35.63 21.08
C LEU A 445 11.37 34.42 20.35
N PHE A 446 10.25 34.60 19.67
CA PHE A 446 9.65 33.58 18.83
C PHE A 446 10.59 33.17 17.70
N LEU A 447 11.14 34.14 16.96
CA LEU A 447 12.11 33.87 15.89
C LEU A 447 13.42 33.27 16.41
N MET A 448 13.87 33.67 17.61
CA MET A 448 15.01 33.03 18.30
C MET A 448 14.74 31.55 18.56
N GLY A 449 13.54 31.23 19.06
CA GLY A 449 13.10 29.85 19.27
C GLY A 449 13.06 29.05 17.98
N TRP A 450 12.52 29.63 16.92
CA TRP A 450 12.48 29.00 15.60
C TRP A 450 13.89 28.74 15.05
N PHE A 451 14.78 29.72 15.14
CA PHE A 451 16.17 29.57 14.71
C PHE A 451 16.90 28.51 15.54
N LEU A 452 16.70 28.50 16.87
CA LEU A 452 17.25 27.47 17.75
C LEU A 452 16.73 26.08 17.39
N TRP A 453 15.45 25.95 17.01
CA TRP A 453 14.92 24.69 16.51
C TRP A 453 15.69 24.20 15.28
N SER A 454 16.02 25.05 14.30
CA SER A 454 16.78 24.61 13.13
C SER A 454 18.15 24.00 13.48
N PHE A 455 18.77 24.46 14.58
CA PHE A 455 20.00 23.87 15.10
C PHE A 455 19.75 22.55 15.84
N ILE A 456 18.68 22.48 16.63
CA ILE A 456 18.25 21.26 17.33
C ILE A 456 17.88 20.16 16.32
N GLU A 457 17.17 20.50 15.25
CA GLU A 457 16.89 19.63 14.10
C GLU A 457 18.18 19.00 13.59
N TYR A 458 19.17 19.82 13.24
CA TYR A 458 20.46 19.36 12.76
C TYR A 458 21.14 18.40 13.77
N CYS A 459 21.13 18.75 15.06
CA CYS A 459 21.77 17.95 16.10
C CYS A 459 21.06 16.61 16.32
N ILE A 460 19.73 16.61 16.38
CA ILE A 460 18.94 15.39 16.53
C ILE A 460 19.15 14.51 15.31
N HIS A 461 19.05 15.08 14.10
CA HIS A 461 19.20 14.31 12.88
C HIS A 461 20.61 13.69 12.78
N ARG A 462 21.66 14.45 13.06
CA ARG A 462 23.04 13.96 12.98
C ARG A 462 23.42 13.00 14.10
N PHE A 463 23.16 13.36 15.36
CA PHE A 463 23.75 12.66 16.51
C PHE A 463 22.80 11.64 17.15
N VAL A 464 21.49 11.76 16.96
CA VAL A 464 20.49 10.84 17.52
C VAL A 464 19.96 9.91 16.45
N PHE A 465 19.47 10.47 15.34
CA PHE A 465 18.85 9.72 14.25
C PHE A 465 19.86 8.98 13.37
N HIS A 466 21.09 9.49 13.25
CA HIS A 466 22.22 8.84 12.57
C HIS A 466 23.30 8.33 13.54
N MET A 467 22.92 8.09 14.79
CA MET A 467 23.79 7.42 15.75
C MET A 467 24.17 6.02 15.24
N LYS A 468 25.42 5.62 15.40
CA LYS A 468 25.83 4.22 15.17
C LYS A 468 25.71 3.42 16.47
N PRO A 469 24.63 2.64 16.66
CA PRO A 469 24.50 1.82 17.87
C PRO A 469 25.62 0.76 17.92
N PRO A 470 26.19 0.44 19.09
CA PRO A 470 27.14 -0.66 19.22
C PRO A 470 26.50 -1.99 18.83
N ALA A 471 27.19 -2.79 18.02
CA ALA A 471 26.69 -4.05 17.47
C ALA A 471 26.24 -5.08 18.52
N HIS A 472 26.80 -5.03 19.74
CA HIS A 472 26.43 -5.93 20.82
C HIS A 472 25.18 -5.47 21.61
N ASN A 473 24.68 -4.25 21.37
CA ASN A 473 23.58 -3.68 22.15
C ASN A 473 22.25 -3.77 21.40
N TYR A 474 21.54 -4.87 21.66
CA TYR A 474 20.20 -5.15 21.13
C TYR A 474 19.23 -3.96 21.27
N TYR A 475 19.13 -3.39 22.48
CA TYR A 475 18.12 -2.38 22.78
C TYR A 475 18.42 -1.06 22.05
N LEU A 476 19.69 -0.67 21.97
CA LEU A 476 20.07 0.57 21.31
C LEU A 476 19.88 0.50 19.79
N ILE A 477 20.12 -0.67 19.19
CA ILE A 477 19.78 -0.94 17.79
C ILE A 477 18.27 -0.81 17.56
N THR A 478 17.45 -1.42 18.43
CA THR A 478 15.99 -1.33 18.33
C THR A 478 15.49 0.11 18.50
N ILE A 479 16.03 0.87 19.47
CA ILE A 479 15.65 2.27 19.67
C ILE A 479 16.03 3.11 18.45
N HIS A 480 17.24 2.97 17.91
CA HIS A 480 17.65 3.67 16.69
C HIS A 480 16.71 3.34 15.52
N PHE A 481 16.34 2.07 15.35
CA PHE A 481 15.38 1.66 14.32
C PHE A 481 14.02 2.34 14.49
N LEU A 482 13.49 2.41 15.71
CA LEU A 482 12.21 3.04 15.99
C LEU A 482 12.24 4.57 15.82
N LEU A 483 13.37 5.22 16.11
CA LEU A 483 13.49 6.68 16.00
C LEU A 483 13.65 7.16 14.56
N HIS A 484 14.50 6.51 13.77
CA HIS A 484 14.79 6.96 12.41
C HIS A 484 15.19 5.85 11.43
N GLY A 485 15.75 4.74 11.90
CA GLY A 485 16.17 3.65 11.01
C GLY A 485 15.01 3.07 10.19
N GLN A 486 13.80 3.02 10.73
CA GLN A 486 12.61 2.60 10.00
C GLN A 486 12.28 3.51 8.81
N HIS A 487 12.59 4.80 8.92
CA HIS A 487 12.36 5.79 7.88
C HIS A 487 13.38 5.65 6.75
N HIS A 488 14.68 5.46 7.06
CA HIS A 488 15.66 5.10 6.03
C HIS A 488 15.35 3.75 5.37
N LYS A 489 14.82 2.80 6.15
CA LYS A 489 14.49 1.48 5.63
C LYS A 489 13.26 1.52 4.72
N SER A 490 12.21 2.24 5.09
CA SER A 490 10.98 2.40 4.30
C SER A 490 10.62 3.88 4.19
N PRO A 491 11.31 4.65 3.33
CA PRO A 491 11.18 6.11 3.25
C PRO A 491 9.81 6.56 2.73
N TYR A 492 9.06 5.66 2.10
CA TYR A 492 7.73 5.91 1.56
C TYR A 492 6.61 5.19 2.33
N ASP A 493 6.84 4.81 3.60
CA ASP A 493 5.75 4.50 4.54
C ASP A 493 5.14 5.82 5.08
N GLY A 494 4.04 6.25 4.46
CA GLY A 494 3.41 7.55 4.76
C GLY A 494 2.82 7.67 6.16
N ALA A 495 2.64 6.55 6.86
CA ALA A 495 2.19 6.52 8.24
C ALA A 495 3.34 6.57 9.25
N ARG A 496 4.61 6.50 8.82
CA ARG A 496 5.78 6.37 9.71
C ARG A 496 6.93 7.31 9.39
N LEU A 497 6.61 8.40 8.70
CA LEU A 497 7.55 9.48 8.41
C LEU A 497 7.57 10.52 9.51
N VAL A 498 6.40 11.06 9.86
CA VAL A 498 6.30 12.12 10.87
C VAL A 498 6.44 11.56 12.28
N PHE A 499 6.95 12.37 13.20
CA PHE A 499 7.18 11.89 14.56
C PHE A 499 5.86 11.80 15.34
N PRO A 500 5.51 10.65 15.95
CA PRO A 500 4.23 10.50 16.65
C PRO A 500 4.05 11.52 17.78
N PRO A 501 2.96 12.33 17.81
CA PRO A 501 2.77 13.39 18.81
C PRO A 501 2.88 12.92 20.25
N GLY A 502 2.39 11.70 20.56
CA GLY A 502 2.52 11.10 21.88
C GLY A 502 3.97 10.95 22.33
N LEU A 503 4.85 10.45 21.46
CA LEU A 503 6.28 10.33 21.76
C LEU A 503 7.00 11.67 21.69
N ALA A 504 6.66 12.52 20.72
CA ALA A 504 7.18 13.89 20.62
C ALA A 504 6.90 14.68 21.91
N SER A 505 5.75 14.48 22.56
CA SER A 505 5.39 15.21 23.78
C SER A 505 6.40 15.05 24.93
N LEU A 506 7.07 13.89 25.03
CA LEU A 506 8.11 13.66 26.03
C LEU A 506 9.35 14.52 25.76
N VAL A 507 9.76 14.61 24.49
CA VAL A 507 10.91 15.40 24.05
C VAL A 507 10.58 16.90 24.07
N VAL A 508 9.43 17.29 23.55
CA VAL A 508 8.93 18.68 23.59
C VAL A 508 8.80 19.16 25.04
N GLY A 509 8.24 18.32 25.92
CA GLY A 509 8.09 18.62 27.34
C GLY A 509 9.44 18.79 28.05
N SER A 510 10.43 17.95 27.76
CA SER A 510 11.77 18.10 28.35
C SER A 510 12.45 19.40 27.91
N PHE A 511 12.36 19.77 26.62
CA PHE A 511 12.84 21.07 26.14
C PHE A 511 12.12 22.24 26.79
N TYR A 512 10.80 22.14 26.99
CA TYR A 512 10.04 23.17 27.70
C TYR A 512 10.54 23.35 29.13
N LEU A 513 10.73 22.26 29.87
CA LEU A 513 11.23 22.30 31.25
C LEU A 513 12.65 22.88 31.34
N ILE A 514 13.53 22.56 30.38
CA ILE A 514 14.88 23.13 30.29
C ILE A 514 14.82 24.65 30.04
N LEU A 515 13.92 25.11 29.18
CA LEU A 515 13.75 26.55 28.94
C LEU A 515 13.21 27.26 30.19
N LEU A 516 12.30 26.63 30.94
CA LEU A 516 11.78 27.20 32.19
C LEU A 516 12.80 27.19 33.35
N SER A 517 13.77 26.27 33.33
CA SER A 517 14.83 26.24 34.35
C SER A 517 15.96 27.24 34.05
N THR A 518 16.10 27.68 32.80
CA THR A 518 17.17 28.58 32.35
C THR A 518 16.72 30.01 32.13
N LEU A 519 15.46 30.24 31.75
CA LEU A 519 14.90 31.54 31.43
C LEU A 519 13.69 31.85 32.33
N PRO A 520 13.42 33.14 32.62
CA PRO A 520 12.17 33.53 33.26
C PRO A 520 10.97 33.00 32.48
N GLN A 521 9.95 32.55 33.21
CA GLN A 521 8.83 31.77 32.67
C GLN A 521 8.31 32.29 31.33
N ILE A 522 7.93 33.57 31.24
CA ILE A 522 7.32 34.11 30.02
C ILE A 522 8.31 34.21 28.84
N LEU A 523 9.59 34.42 29.11
CA LEU A 523 10.64 34.46 28.07
C LEU A 523 10.93 33.05 27.58
N GLY A 524 11.07 32.09 28.51
CA GLY A 524 11.24 30.67 28.21
C GLY A 524 10.08 30.13 27.39
N THR A 525 8.83 30.42 27.77
CA THR A 525 7.64 30.03 27.00
C THR A 525 7.60 30.71 25.62
N SER A 526 8.06 31.96 25.48
CA SER A 526 8.10 32.66 24.19
C SER A 526 9.12 32.05 23.21
N VAL A 527 10.29 31.64 23.71
CA VAL A 527 11.29 30.90 22.91
C VAL A 527 10.79 29.50 22.60
N PHE A 528 10.20 28.81 23.58
CA PHE A 528 9.63 27.47 23.41
C PHE A 528 8.58 27.44 22.29
N VAL A 529 7.63 28.37 22.28
CA VAL A 529 6.54 28.36 21.30
C VAL A 529 7.05 28.61 19.88
N GLY A 530 8.08 29.45 19.73
CA GLY A 530 8.79 29.62 18.47
C GLY A 530 9.49 28.35 17.99
N GLY A 531 10.17 27.66 18.90
CA GLY A 531 10.82 26.37 18.61
C GLY A 531 9.82 25.25 18.28
N LEU A 532 8.70 25.17 18.98
CA LEU A 532 7.62 24.23 18.70
C LEU A 532 7.01 24.49 17.31
N CYS A 533 6.83 25.75 16.92
CA CYS A 533 6.38 26.09 15.58
C CYS A 533 7.42 25.69 14.52
N GLY A 534 8.72 25.92 14.79
CA GLY A 534 9.82 25.41 13.99
C GLY A 534 9.75 23.90 13.79
N TYR A 535 9.50 23.13 14.84
CA TYR A 535 9.30 21.67 14.79
C TYR A 535 8.15 21.26 13.87
N VAL A 536 6.99 21.92 13.98
CA VAL A 536 5.85 21.63 13.10
C VAL A 536 6.24 21.88 11.64
N VAL A 537 6.90 23.00 11.36
CA VAL A 537 7.35 23.30 9.99
C VAL A 537 8.39 22.31 9.49
N TYR A 538 9.34 21.90 10.33
CA TYR A 538 10.31 20.86 10.02
C TYR A 538 9.63 19.57 9.58
N ASP A 539 8.69 19.06 10.39
CA ASP A 539 8.07 17.75 10.14
C ASP A 539 7.17 17.80 8.87
N MET A 540 6.52 18.94 8.63
CA MET A 540 5.74 19.17 7.40
C MET A 540 6.61 19.33 6.17
N ILE A 541 7.75 20.03 6.26
CA ILE A 541 8.72 20.10 5.17
C ILE A 541 9.25 18.70 4.90
N HIS A 542 9.70 17.97 5.92
CA HIS A 542 10.20 16.61 5.78
C HIS A 542 9.22 15.70 5.04
N TYR A 543 7.95 15.69 5.48
CA TYR A 543 6.89 14.94 4.80
C TYR A 543 6.70 15.39 3.34
N TYR A 544 6.70 16.70 3.09
CA TYR A 544 6.57 17.27 1.75
C TYR A 544 7.78 16.95 0.85
N LEU A 545 9.00 16.82 1.37
CA LEU A 545 10.16 16.42 0.58
C LEU A 545 10.02 14.98 0.06
N HIS A 546 9.37 14.08 0.82
CA HIS A 546 9.11 12.72 0.35
C HIS A 546 7.92 12.63 -0.61
N TYR A 547 6.78 13.25 -0.28
CA TYR A 547 5.51 13.05 -1.00
C TYR A 547 5.12 14.19 -1.94
N GLY A 548 5.67 15.38 -1.74
CA GLY A 548 5.37 16.56 -2.54
C GLY A 548 6.06 16.53 -3.91
N SER A 549 5.50 17.29 -4.85
CA SER A 549 6.07 17.50 -6.19
C SER A 549 6.42 18.99 -6.36
N PRO A 550 7.53 19.47 -5.74
CA PRO A 550 7.93 20.86 -5.85
C PRO A 550 8.31 21.21 -7.29
N LYS A 551 7.99 22.44 -7.71
CA LYS A 551 8.29 22.92 -9.07
C LYS A 551 9.81 22.97 -9.29
N LYS A 552 10.29 22.46 -10.44
CA LYS A 552 11.71 22.53 -10.83
C LYS A 552 12.24 23.96 -10.74
N GLY A 553 13.44 24.11 -10.16
CA GLY A 553 14.10 25.40 -9.93
C GLY A 553 13.64 26.15 -8.69
N SER A 554 12.67 25.63 -7.93
CA SER A 554 12.32 26.18 -6.62
C SER A 554 13.31 25.74 -5.53
N TYR A 555 13.34 26.48 -4.42
CA TYR A 555 14.10 26.10 -3.23
C TYR A 555 13.68 24.72 -2.71
N MET A 556 12.38 24.44 -2.62
CA MET A 556 11.86 23.13 -2.19
C MET A 556 12.24 21.97 -3.13
N TYR A 557 12.40 22.24 -4.43
CA TYR A 557 12.89 21.22 -5.37
C TYR A 557 14.35 20.87 -5.10
N SER A 558 15.18 21.88 -4.86
CA SER A 558 16.59 21.68 -4.52
C SER A 558 16.74 20.97 -3.18
N LEU A 559 15.92 21.34 -2.18
CA LEU A 559 15.90 20.72 -0.87
C LEU A 559 15.39 19.26 -0.91
N LYS A 560 14.39 18.97 -1.75
CA LYS A 560 13.94 17.59 -2.01
C LYS A 560 15.06 16.76 -2.61
N ALA A 561 15.73 17.28 -3.64
CA ALA A 561 16.85 16.59 -4.27
C ALA A 561 17.99 16.33 -3.26
N TYR A 562 18.32 17.32 -2.44
CA TYR A 562 19.32 17.22 -1.37
C TYR A 562 18.96 16.14 -0.33
N HIS A 563 17.72 16.14 0.16
CA HIS A 563 17.25 15.15 1.15
C HIS A 563 17.15 13.73 0.58
N VAL A 564 16.76 13.59 -0.69
CA VAL A 564 16.84 12.29 -1.36
C VAL A 564 18.30 11.81 -1.41
N LYS A 565 19.25 12.66 -1.82
CA LYS A 565 20.66 12.24 -1.87
C LYS A 565 21.13 11.75 -0.51
N HIS A 566 20.71 12.39 0.58
CA HIS A 566 20.96 11.90 1.94
C HIS A 566 20.46 10.45 2.14
N HIS A 567 19.24 10.12 1.71
CA HIS A 567 18.70 8.77 1.81
C HIS A 567 19.45 7.71 0.99
N PHE A 568 19.79 8.02 -0.27
CA PHE A 568 20.21 7.01 -1.24
C PHE A 568 21.70 6.96 -1.56
N GLU A 569 22.45 8.01 -1.23
CA GLU A 569 23.83 8.17 -1.66
C GLU A 569 24.76 8.64 -0.54
N HIS A 570 24.37 9.67 0.21
CA HIS A 570 25.21 10.37 1.17
C HIS A 570 24.63 10.37 2.58
N GLN A 571 24.38 9.20 3.15
CA GLN A 571 23.76 9.04 4.49
C GLN A 571 24.56 9.67 5.64
N LYS A 572 25.84 9.99 5.43
CA LYS A 572 26.72 10.65 6.41
C LYS A 572 26.81 12.17 6.23
N ALA A 573 26.01 12.74 5.33
CA ALA A 573 25.96 14.17 5.01
C ALA A 573 24.49 14.60 4.76
N GLY A 574 24.21 15.88 4.72
CA GLY A 574 22.86 16.41 4.47
C GLY A 574 21.90 16.20 5.64
N PHE A 575 22.32 16.59 6.84
CA PHE A 575 21.48 16.46 8.05
C PHE A 575 20.46 17.59 8.18
N GLY A 576 20.61 18.69 7.43
CA GLY A 576 19.62 19.75 7.39
C GLY A 576 18.41 19.39 6.51
N ILE A 577 17.21 19.36 7.10
CA ILE A 577 15.95 19.06 6.39
C ILE A 577 15.22 20.33 5.98
N THR A 578 15.13 21.32 6.86
CA THR A 578 14.52 22.63 6.57
C THR A 578 15.42 23.54 5.77
N SER A 579 16.74 23.42 5.97
CA SER A 579 17.77 24.15 5.24
C SER A 579 19.12 23.48 5.35
N THR A 580 19.99 23.73 4.38
CA THR A 580 21.39 23.29 4.39
C THR A 580 22.30 24.14 5.28
N PHE A 581 21.75 25.18 5.95
CA PHE A 581 22.53 26.20 6.66
C PHE A 581 23.52 25.59 7.66
N TRP A 582 23.08 24.63 8.48
CA TRP A 582 23.94 23.99 9.49
C TRP A 582 24.88 22.94 8.90
N ASP A 583 24.64 22.42 7.70
CA ASP A 583 25.58 21.50 7.06
C ASP A 583 26.90 22.19 6.70
N HIS A 584 26.88 23.48 6.33
CA HIS A 584 28.07 24.25 5.95
C HIS A 584 29.10 24.41 7.09
N PRO A 585 28.76 25.00 8.26
CA PRO A 585 29.73 25.22 9.34
C PRO A 585 30.28 23.91 9.92
N PHE A 586 29.55 22.81 9.76
CA PHE A 586 29.95 21.49 10.27
C PHE A 586 30.53 20.55 9.21
N ASN A 587 30.72 21.02 7.98
CA ASN A 587 31.27 20.28 6.85
C ASN A 587 30.54 18.95 6.58
N THR A 588 29.21 18.99 6.61
CA THR A 588 28.31 17.87 6.28
C THR A 588 27.45 18.17 5.05
N VAL A 589 27.89 19.09 4.18
CA VAL A 589 27.18 19.44 2.94
C VAL A 589 27.33 18.30 1.92
N ILE A 590 26.22 17.92 1.28
CA ILE A 590 26.28 16.99 0.14
C ILE A 590 26.86 17.72 -1.08
N PRO A 591 27.88 17.16 -1.76
CA PRO A 591 28.46 17.79 -2.94
C PRO A 591 27.42 18.07 -4.03
N ASP A 592 27.52 19.24 -4.65
CA ASP A 592 26.75 19.60 -5.84
C ASP A 592 27.26 18.78 -7.04
N GLU A 593 26.89 17.51 -7.12
CA GLU A 593 26.99 16.79 -8.38
C GLU A 593 25.96 17.38 -9.34
N ILE A 594 26.45 17.90 -10.48
CA ILE A 594 25.67 18.57 -11.52
C ILE A 594 24.55 17.62 -11.95
N PHE A 595 23.31 18.09 -11.82
CA PHE A 595 22.08 17.36 -12.11
C PHE A 595 21.63 17.39 -13.55
#